data_AF-A0A848J532-F1
#
_entry.id   AF-A0A848J532-F1
#
_cell.length_a   1.000
_cell.length_b   1.000
_cell.length_c   1.000
_cell.angle_alpha   90.00
_cell.angle_beta   90.00
_cell.angle_gamma   90.00
#
_symmetry.space_group_name_H-M   'P 1'
#
loop_
_entity.id
_entity.type
_entity.pdbx_description
1 polymer ?
#
loop_
_entity_poly.entity_id
_entity_poly.type
_entity_poly.pdbx_seq_one_letter_code
_entity_poly.pdbx_strand_id
1 'polypeptide(L)'
;MRTHPTTYLFEQTETGYTLYLGEFSSLEGLGLIPNDLEIEKIELGVSNYKNHGWATEKEFPHFRTSGELAEFLDREGEIGLLVFDVTFKNFGSLRTHDDGECHFEFRNKKDLIDVVSKAAPKKFLTQILAKILNNPDKYISIDQNGYLKMYHTFDQYIEDNQNI
;
A
#
# COMPACT_ATOMS: atom_id res chain seq x y z
N MET A 1 -12.68 -10.80 5.22
CA MET A 1 -13.17 -9.50 5.74
C MET A 1 -12.18 -8.47 5.22
N ARG A 2 -12.61 -7.35 4.61
CA ARG A 2 -11.64 -6.41 4.01
C ARG A 2 -10.96 -5.65 5.15
N THR A 3 -9.65 -5.75 5.26
CA THR A 3 -8.87 -5.00 6.24
C THR A 3 -8.89 -3.53 5.84
N HIS A 4 -8.81 -2.65 6.83
CA HIS A 4 -8.75 -1.21 6.61
C HIS A 4 -7.42 -0.72 7.19
N PRO A 5 -6.68 0.16 6.51
CA PRO A 5 -5.45 0.70 7.06
C PRO A 5 -5.74 1.39 8.39
N THR A 6 -4.91 1.11 9.40
CA THR A 6 -4.96 1.76 10.72
C THR A 6 -4.22 3.09 10.70
N THR A 7 -3.26 3.24 9.78
CA THR A 7 -2.43 4.42 9.63
C THR A 7 -2.35 4.87 8.17
N TYR A 8 -2.43 6.18 7.97
CA TYR A 8 -2.34 6.85 6.67
C TYR A 8 -1.25 7.91 6.75
N LEU A 9 -0.46 8.06 5.71
CA LEU A 9 0.36 9.27 5.50
C LEU A 9 0.27 9.71 4.05
N PHE A 10 0.10 11.01 3.86
CA PHE A 10 0.02 11.65 2.56
C PHE A 10 1.16 12.65 2.45
N GLU A 11 1.90 12.58 1.34
CA GLU A 11 2.95 13.55 1.04
C GLU A 11 2.73 14.10 -0.37
N GLN A 12 3.05 15.37 -0.54
CA GLN A 12 3.11 16.00 -1.85
C GLN A 12 4.56 16.29 -2.18
N THR A 13 5.06 15.67 -3.25
CA THR A 13 6.43 15.87 -3.72
C THR A 13 6.44 16.79 -4.95
N GLU A 14 7.63 17.17 -5.41
CA GLU A 14 7.78 17.94 -6.66
C GLU A 14 7.28 17.15 -7.88
N THR A 15 7.30 15.82 -7.82
CA THR A 15 7.05 14.92 -8.94
C THR A 15 5.69 14.22 -8.87
N GLY A 16 4.96 14.34 -7.75
CA GLY A 16 3.67 13.68 -7.58
C GLY A 16 3.16 13.64 -6.15
N TYR A 17 2.54 12.54 -5.79
CA TYR A 17 1.86 12.34 -4.52
C TYR A 17 2.18 10.95 -3.96
N THR A 18 2.52 10.88 -2.68
CA THR A 18 2.78 9.61 -2.01
C THR A 18 1.64 9.31 -1.04
N LEU A 19 1.26 8.04 -0.96
CA LEU A 19 0.32 7.52 0.03
C LEU A 19 0.94 6.31 0.73
N TYR A 20 1.06 6.41 2.04
CA TYR A 20 1.36 5.29 2.92
C TYR A 20 0.07 4.75 3.54
N LEU A 21 -0.11 3.43 3.52
CA LEU A 21 -1.17 2.69 4.19
C LEU A 21 -0.52 1.62 5.08
N GLY A 22 -0.62 1.78 6.40
CA GLY A 22 -0.10 0.80 7.36
C GLY A 22 -1.04 -0.38 7.59
N GLU A 23 -0.47 -1.53 7.94
CA GLU A 23 -1.19 -2.81 8.14
C GLU A 23 -2.00 -3.21 6.91
N PHE A 24 -1.34 -3.18 5.74
CA PHE A 24 -1.97 -3.40 4.45
C PHE A 24 -1.05 -4.17 3.51
N SER A 25 -1.47 -5.37 3.12
CA SER A 25 -0.67 -6.31 2.31
C SER A 25 -0.55 -5.89 0.84
N SER A 26 0.44 -6.44 0.13
CA SER A 26 0.62 -6.25 -1.32
C SER A 26 -0.63 -6.64 -2.10
N LEU A 27 -1.28 -7.76 -1.73
CA LEU A 27 -2.50 -8.21 -2.39
C LEU A 27 -3.66 -7.24 -2.14
N GLU A 28 -3.81 -6.74 -0.92
CA GLU A 28 -4.83 -5.74 -0.62
C GLU A 28 -4.56 -4.43 -1.37
N GLY A 29 -3.31 -3.98 -1.45
CA GLY A 29 -2.87 -2.82 -2.20
C GLY A 29 -3.18 -2.93 -3.69
N LEU A 30 -2.86 -4.07 -4.32
CA LEU A 30 -3.25 -4.36 -5.71
C LEU A 30 -4.78 -4.36 -5.88
N GLY A 31 -5.54 -4.79 -4.86
CA GLY A 31 -6.99 -4.73 -4.85
C GLY A 31 -7.60 -3.32 -4.78
N LEU A 32 -6.79 -2.26 -4.64
CA LEU A 32 -7.24 -0.86 -4.65
C LEU A 32 -7.09 -0.19 -6.03
N ILE A 33 -6.28 -0.75 -6.93
CA ILE A 33 -5.99 -0.16 -8.24
C ILE A 33 -6.79 -0.87 -9.35
N PRO A 34 -6.93 -0.27 -10.56
CA PRO A 34 -7.51 -0.98 -11.69
C PRO A 34 -6.71 -2.24 -12.05
N ASN A 35 -7.39 -3.32 -12.44
CA ASN A 35 -6.77 -4.62 -12.74
C ASN A 35 -6.10 -4.67 -14.13
N ASP A 36 -6.33 -3.66 -14.97
CA ASP A 36 -5.82 -3.56 -16.34
C ASP A 36 -4.60 -2.64 -16.46
N LEU A 37 -4.04 -2.18 -15.34
CA LEU A 37 -2.82 -1.36 -15.36
C LEU A 37 -1.64 -2.17 -15.88
N GLU A 38 -1.03 -1.71 -16.98
CA GLU A 38 0.17 -2.33 -17.55
C GLU A 38 1.37 -2.19 -16.62
N ILE A 39 2.04 -3.31 -16.33
CA ILE A 39 3.28 -3.34 -15.55
C ILE A 39 4.44 -2.88 -16.46
N GLU A 40 5.19 -1.88 -15.98
CA GLU A 40 6.42 -1.39 -16.61
C GLU A 40 7.66 -2.06 -16.03
N LYS A 41 7.72 -2.13 -14.69
CA LYS A 41 8.80 -2.78 -13.93
C LYS A 41 8.18 -3.55 -12.78
N ILE A 42 8.76 -4.69 -12.45
CA ILE A 42 8.47 -5.45 -11.25
C ILE A 42 9.78 -5.91 -10.61
N GLU A 43 9.82 -5.87 -9.28
CA GLU A 43 10.89 -6.39 -8.45
C GLU A 43 10.25 -7.16 -7.29
N LEU A 44 10.56 -8.46 -7.22
CA LEU A 44 10.01 -9.37 -6.21
C LEU A 44 11.15 -10.05 -5.47
N GLY A 45 10.99 -10.23 -4.18
CA GLY A 45 11.90 -10.97 -3.33
C GLY A 45 11.11 -11.77 -2.30
N VAL A 46 11.20 -13.10 -2.39
CA VAL A 46 10.34 -14.03 -1.66
C VAL A 46 11.19 -15.08 -0.96
N SER A 47 11.01 -15.21 0.34
CA SER A 47 11.87 -16.05 1.20
C SER A 47 11.51 -17.54 1.22
N ASN A 48 10.35 -17.92 0.70
CA ASN A 48 9.89 -19.30 0.71
C ASN A 48 8.91 -19.59 -0.43
N TYR A 49 9.44 -19.72 -1.65
CA TYR A 49 8.63 -20.05 -2.83
C TYR A 49 9.09 -21.34 -3.48
N LYS A 50 8.24 -22.37 -3.42
CA LYS A 50 8.51 -23.72 -3.92
C LYS A 50 9.80 -24.28 -3.31
N ASN A 51 10.77 -24.68 -4.14
CA ASN A 51 12.05 -25.23 -3.70
C ASN A 51 13.16 -24.17 -3.61
N HIS A 52 12.82 -22.88 -3.57
CA HIS A 52 13.77 -21.78 -3.51
C HIS A 52 13.74 -21.13 -2.11
N GLY A 53 14.91 -21.05 -1.46
CA GLY A 53 15.07 -20.29 -0.21
C GLY A 53 15.13 -18.77 -0.42
N TRP A 54 15.33 -18.33 -1.66
CA TRP A 54 15.15 -16.95 -2.09
C TRP A 54 14.76 -16.96 -3.57
N ALA A 55 13.54 -16.53 -3.88
CA ALA A 55 13.03 -16.39 -5.25
C ALA A 55 12.91 -14.90 -5.60
N THR A 56 13.32 -14.56 -6.80
CA THR A 56 13.24 -13.23 -7.40
C THR A 56 12.26 -13.24 -8.57
N GLU A 57 12.00 -12.08 -9.19
CA GLU A 57 11.10 -11.95 -10.35
C GLU A 57 11.41 -12.93 -11.51
N LYS A 58 12.65 -13.45 -11.58
CA LYS A 58 13.09 -14.44 -12.59
C LYS A 58 12.47 -15.82 -12.39
N GLU A 59 12.09 -16.16 -11.16
CA GLU A 59 11.49 -17.44 -10.79
C GLU A 59 9.95 -17.42 -10.92
N PHE A 60 9.37 -16.27 -11.25
CA PHE A 60 7.94 -16.07 -11.40
C PHE A 60 7.50 -16.02 -12.87
N PRO A 61 6.22 -16.28 -13.18
CA PRO A 61 5.65 -15.97 -14.47
C PRO A 61 5.85 -14.49 -14.82
N HIS A 62 5.88 -14.18 -16.11
CA HIS A 62 5.82 -12.79 -16.53
C HIS A 62 4.40 -12.24 -16.36
N PHE A 63 4.27 -11.15 -15.59
CA PHE A 63 3.01 -10.46 -15.36
C PHE A 63 2.92 -9.22 -16.24
N ARG A 64 1.81 -9.09 -16.98
CA ARG A 64 1.56 -7.94 -17.86
C ARG A 64 0.74 -6.87 -17.19
N THR A 65 -0.16 -7.26 -16.28
CA THR A 65 -1.10 -6.36 -15.64
C THR A 65 -1.13 -6.53 -14.13
N SER A 66 -1.59 -5.50 -13.41
CA SER A 66 -1.89 -5.55 -11.98
C SER A 66 -2.84 -6.70 -11.62
N GLY A 67 -3.84 -6.99 -12.46
CA GLY A 67 -4.79 -8.09 -12.26
C GLY A 67 -4.14 -9.46 -12.31
N GLU A 68 -3.28 -9.72 -13.31
CA GLU A 68 -2.53 -10.98 -13.40
C GLU A 68 -1.64 -11.21 -12.18
N LEU A 69 -1.00 -10.15 -11.67
CA LEU A 69 -0.18 -10.23 -10.47
C LEU A 69 -1.03 -10.46 -9.21
N ALA A 70 -2.17 -9.79 -9.07
CA ALA A 70 -3.08 -9.98 -7.93
C ALA A 70 -3.65 -11.41 -7.91
N GLU A 71 -4.09 -11.93 -9.05
CA GLU A 71 -4.57 -13.31 -9.18
C GLU A 71 -3.48 -14.34 -8.86
N PHE A 72 -2.22 -14.03 -9.21
CA PHE A 72 -1.10 -14.87 -8.84
C PHE A 72 -0.91 -14.93 -7.31
N LEU A 73 -0.84 -13.77 -6.64
CA LEU A 73 -0.66 -13.71 -5.19
C LEU A 73 -1.83 -14.38 -4.44
N ASP A 74 -3.06 -14.13 -4.87
CA ASP A 74 -4.26 -14.76 -4.28
C ASP A 74 -4.22 -16.30 -4.41
N ARG A 75 -3.74 -16.80 -5.55
CA ARG A 75 -3.65 -18.25 -5.78
C ARG A 75 -2.52 -18.92 -4.99
N GLU A 76 -1.33 -18.32 -4.93
CA GLU A 76 -0.20 -18.93 -4.22
C GLU A 76 -0.35 -18.82 -2.69
N GLY A 77 -1.09 -17.83 -2.20
CA GLY A 77 -1.28 -17.59 -0.76
C GLY A 77 -0.05 -16.97 -0.10
N GLU A 78 0.22 -17.36 1.15
CA GLU A 78 1.36 -16.84 1.92
C GLU A 78 2.70 -17.34 1.36
N ILE A 79 3.38 -16.50 0.57
CA ILE A 79 4.70 -16.82 0.00
C ILE A 79 5.88 -16.17 0.75
N GLY A 80 5.63 -15.32 1.75
CA GLY A 80 6.70 -14.65 2.51
C GLY A 80 7.42 -13.58 1.69
N LEU A 81 6.63 -12.62 1.16
CA LEU A 81 7.10 -11.46 0.41
C LEU A 81 7.94 -10.55 1.31
N LEU A 82 9.21 -10.34 0.95
CA LEU A 82 10.12 -9.42 1.62
C LEU A 82 10.38 -8.18 0.77
N VAL A 83 10.40 -8.34 -0.57
CA VAL A 83 10.49 -7.24 -1.52
C VAL A 83 9.33 -7.33 -2.50
N PHE A 84 8.62 -6.23 -2.65
CA PHE A 84 7.58 -6.07 -3.65
C PHE A 84 7.60 -4.60 -4.10
N ASP A 85 8.02 -4.36 -5.33
CA ASP A 85 7.97 -3.04 -5.98
C ASP A 85 7.47 -3.22 -7.42
N VAL A 86 6.35 -2.59 -7.73
CA VAL A 86 5.74 -2.63 -9.06
C VAL A 86 5.50 -1.22 -9.55
N THR A 87 6.03 -0.91 -10.72
CA THR A 87 5.74 0.33 -11.45
C THR A 87 4.75 0.04 -12.57
N PHE A 88 3.68 0.84 -12.63
CA PHE A 88 2.63 0.76 -13.62
C PHE A 88 2.72 1.94 -14.60
N LYS A 89 2.55 1.66 -15.90
CA LYS A 89 2.57 2.71 -16.92
C LYS A 89 1.46 3.73 -16.68
N ASN A 90 1.83 5.00 -16.69
CA ASN A 90 0.92 6.15 -16.57
C ASN A 90 0.10 6.25 -15.27
N PHE A 91 0.37 5.40 -14.28
CA PHE A 91 -0.34 5.42 -13.00
C PHE A 91 0.61 5.83 -11.87
N GLY A 92 1.70 5.09 -11.70
CA GLY A 92 2.52 5.23 -10.50
C GLY A 92 3.24 3.94 -10.11
N SER A 93 3.59 3.81 -8.83
CA SER A 93 4.19 2.60 -8.28
C SER A 93 3.44 2.15 -7.01
N LEU A 94 3.55 0.86 -6.69
CA LEU A 94 3.17 0.27 -5.42
C LEU A 94 4.38 -0.50 -4.89
N ARG A 95 4.82 -0.15 -3.68
CA ARG A 95 5.84 -0.86 -2.92
C ARG A 95 5.25 -1.38 -1.62
N THR A 96 5.70 -2.54 -1.18
CA THR A 96 5.42 -3.01 0.18
C THR A 96 6.68 -3.52 0.85
N HIS A 97 6.76 -3.31 2.16
CA HIS A 97 7.80 -3.87 3.02
C HIS A 97 7.21 -5.00 3.85
N ASP A 98 7.82 -6.19 3.80
CA ASP A 98 7.40 -7.40 4.53
C ASP A 98 5.89 -7.74 4.43
N ASP A 99 5.24 -7.37 3.32
CA ASP A 99 3.79 -7.55 3.09
C ASP A 99 2.89 -6.92 4.19
N GLY A 100 3.41 -5.96 4.95
CA GLY A 100 2.73 -5.35 6.10
C GLY A 100 2.28 -3.91 5.87
N GLU A 101 2.80 -3.25 4.86
CA GLU A 101 2.50 -1.84 4.57
C GLU A 101 2.59 -1.55 3.08
N CYS A 102 1.71 -0.67 2.59
CA CYS A 102 1.68 -0.23 1.20
C CYS A 102 2.14 1.21 1.06
N HIS A 103 3.09 1.43 0.15
CA HIS A 103 3.52 2.75 -0.30
C HIS A 103 3.16 2.91 -1.78
N PHE A 104 2.23 3.81 -2.07
CA PHE A 104 1.89 4.19 -3.42
C PHE A 104 2.55 5.51 -3.79
N GLU A 105 3.09 5.59 -5.00
CA GLU A 105 3.47 6.86 -5.62
C GLU A 105 2.53 7.11 -6.80
N PHE A 106 1.89 8.27 -6.85
CA PHE A 106 0.95 8.64 -7.91
C PHE A 106 1.41 9.89 -8.66
N ARG A 107 1.13 9.92 -9.96
CA ARG A 107 1.36 11.12 -10.79
C ARG A 107 0.30 12.20 -10.56
N ASN A 108 -0.90 11.81 -10.13
CA ASN A 108 -2.02 12.73 -9.93
C ASN A 108 -2.73 12.48 -8.60
N LYS A 109 -3.29 13.55 -8.02
CA LYS A 109 -3.96 13.53 -6.72
C LYS A 109 -5.27 12.73 -6.76
N LYS A 110 -5.90 12.61 -7.93
CA LYS A 110 -7.18 11.93 -8.08
C LYS A 110 -7.04 10.45 -7.79
N ASP A 111 -6.02 9.80 -8.34
CA ASP A 111 -5.77 8.37 -8.13
C ASP A 111 -5.52 8.06 -6.64
N LEU A 112 -4.80 8.94 -5.93
CA LEU A 112 -4.63 8.84 -4.49
C LEU A 112 -5.97 8.88 -3.75
N ILE A 113 -6.83 9.85 -4.08
CA ILE A 113 -8.15 9.99 -3.45
C ILE A 113 -9.01 8.75 -3.75
N ASP A 114 -8.95 8.21 -4.97
CA ASP A 114 -9.67 7.01 -5.37
C ASP A 114 -9.19 5.78 -4.59
N VAL A 115 -7.87 5.65 -4.37
CA VAL A 115 -7.28 4.58 -3.55
C VAL A 115 -7.71 4.69 -2.08
N VAL A 116 -7.61 5.88 -1.47
CA VAL A 116 -8.09 6.09 -0.08
C VAL A 116 -9.59 5.81 0.03
N SER A 117 -10.38 6.19 -0.98
CA SER A 117 -11.83 5.96 -0.99
C SER A 117 -12.20 4.48 -1.02
N LYS A 118 -11.35 3.63 -1.57
CA LYS A 118 -11.51 2.17 -1.58
C LYS A 118 -10.96 1.50 -0.32
N ALA A 119 -9.88 2.04 0.24
CA ALA A 119 -9.18 1.49 1.39
C ALA A 119 -9.86 1.83 2.73
N ALA A 120 -10.33 3.06 2.89
CA ALA A 120 -10.82 3.56 4.16
C ALA A 120 -12.21 2.99 4.54
N PRO A 121 -12.52 2.89 5.84
CA PRO A 121 -13.86 2.56 6.29
C PRO A 121 -14.87 3.62 5.82
N LYS A 122 -15.96 3.20 5.15
CA LYS A 122 -16.97 4.12 4.61
C LYS A 122 -17.52 5.11 5.64
N LYS A 123 -17.65 4.68 6.90
CA LYS A 123 -18.12 5.51 8.02
C LYS A 123 -17.22 6.71 8.30
N PHE A 124 -15.92 6.59 8.07
CA PHE A 124 -14.91 7.60 8.43
C PHE A 124 -14.19 8.21 7.22
N LEU A 125 -14.52 7.77 6.01
CA LEU A 125 -13.85 8.18 4.77
C LEU A 125 -13.67 9.71 4.65
N THR A 126 -14.74 10.49 4.78
CA THR A 126 -14.67 11.96 4.65
C THR A 126 -13.75 12.58 5.70
N GLN A 127 -13.77 12.04 6.92
CA GLN A 127 -12.94 12.52 8.02
C GLN A 127 -11.46 12.19 7.79
N ILE A 128 -11.15 10.96 7.34
CA ILE A 128 -9.79 10.52 6.99
C ILE A 128 -9.25 11.38 5.85
N LEU A 129 -9.99 11.49 4.73
CA LEU A 129 -9.59 12.31 3.59
C LEU A 129 -9.35 13.77 3.98
N ALA A 130 -10.27 14.37 4.73
CA ALA A 130 -10.09 15.75 5.20
C ALA A 130 -8.85 15.89 6.09
N LYS A 131 -8.56 14.90 6.95
CA LYS A 131 -7.43 14.97 7.86
C LYS A 131 -6.10 14.83 7.11
N ILE A 132 -5.94 13.82 6.25
CA ILE A 132 -4.68 13.62 5.51
C ILE A 132 -4.42 14.76 4.51
N LEU A 133 -5.46 15.27 3.83
CA LEU A 133 -5.28 16.33 2.83
C LEU A 133 -4.95 17.71 3.43
N ASN A 134 -5.40 17.97 4.67
CA ASN A 134 -5.09 19.23 5.39
C ASN A 134 -3.80 19.15 6.20
N ASN A 135 -3.21 17.96 6.35
CA ASN A 135 -2.01 17.74 7.15
C ASN A 135 -1.03 16.86 6.36
N PRO A 136 -0.50 17.34 5.22
CA PRO A 136 0.55 16.62 4.50
C PRO A 136 1.76 16.39 5.41
N ASP A 137 2.50 15.33 5.13
CA ASP A 137 3.73 14.93 5.82
C ASP A 137 3.49 14.63 7.32
N LYS A 138 2.28 14.16 7.65
CA LYS A 138 1.88 13.73 8.99
C LYS A 138 1.26 12.34 8.93
N TYR A 139 1.59 11.52 9.91
CA TYR A 139 0.93 10.24 10.11
C TYR A 139 -0.41 10.48 10.78
N ILE A 140 -1.47 9.92 10.20
CA ILE A 140 -2.82 9.96 10.73
C ILE A 140 -3.23 8.52 11.04
N SER A 141 -3.34 8.17 12.32
CA SER A 141 -3.92 6.88 12.72
C SER A 141 -5.41 7.02 13.01
N ILE A 142 -6.15 5.94 12.81
CA ILE A 142 -7.57 5.82 13.14
C ILE A 142 -7.82 4.57 13.98
N ASP A 143 -8.54 4.72 15.09
CA ASP A 143 -8.98 3.58 15.89
C ASP A 143 -10.31 2.99 15.39
N GLN A 144 -10.75 1.88 16.02
CA GLN A 144 -12.01 1.22 15.68
C GLN A 144 -13.26 2.10 15.91
N ASN A 145 -13.15 3.15 16.72
CA ASN A 145 -14.24 4.09 17.01
C ASN A 145 -14.26 5.30 16.06
N GLY A 146 -13.21 5.48 15.24
CA GLY A 146 -13.03 6.62 14.34
C GLY A 146 -12.31 7.80 14.96
N TYR A 147 -11.67 7.62 16.12
CA TYR A 147 -10.81 8.63 16.70
C TYR A 147 -9.53 8.75 15.89
N LEU A 148 -9.22 9.96 15.44
CA LEU A 148 -8.03 10.25 14.65
C LEU A 148 -6.93 10.85 15.52
N LYS A 149 -5.75 10.24 15.49
CA LYS A 149 -4.54 10.78 16.10
C LYS A 149 -3.53 11.17 15.03
N MET A 150 -2.78 12.23 15.29
CA MET A 150 -1.81 12.79 14.35
C MET A 150 -0.43 12.76 14.98
N TYR A 151 0.57 12.36 14.17
CA TYR A 151 1.97 12.29 14.58
C TYR A 151 2.84 13.06 13.58
N HIS A 152 3.87 13.72 14.11
CA HIS A 152 4.78 14.57 13.36
C HIS A 152 5.96 13.81 12.79
N THR A 153 6.33 12.68 13.39
CA THR A 153 7.45 11.82 13.00
C THR A 153 7.05 10.36 13.12
N PHE A 154 7.79 9.48 12.45
CA PHE A 154 7.63 8.04 12.60
C PHE A 154 7.94 7.59 14.04
N ASP A 155 9.01 8.14 14.65
CA ASP A 155 9.36 7.83 16.04
C ASP A 155 8.21 8.15 17.00
N GLN A 156 7.54 9.29 16.84
CA GLN A 156 6.39 9.65 17.66
C GLN A 156 5.24 8.67 17.48
N TYR A 157 5.00 8.22 16.24
CA TYR A 157 4.00 7.19 15.96
C TYR A 157 4.37 5.87 16.66
N ILE A 158 5.62 5.46 16.59
CA ILE A 158 6.11 4.22 17.19
C ILE A 158 6.03 4.25 18.72
N GLU A 159 6.52 5.30 19.37
CA GLU A 159 6.51 5.43 20.84
C GLU A 159 5.09 5.33 21.43
N ASP A 160 4.11 5.91 20.75
CA ASP A 160 2.72 5.94 21.21
C ASP A 160 1.95 4.64 20.91
N ASN A 161 2.45 3.80 20.00
CA ASN A 161 1.77 2.56 19.57
C ASN A 161 2.52 1.27 19.96
N GLN A 162 3.80 1.34 20.38
CA GLN A 162 4.57 0.21 20.90
C GLN A 162 4.48 0.02 22.43
N ASN A 163 3.75 0.89 23.14
CA ASN A 163 3.44 0.71 24.57
C ASN A 163 2.21 -0.20 24.81
N ILE A 164 2.02 -1.23 23.98
CA ILE A 164 0.98 -2.27 24.13
C ILE A 164 1.63 -3.61 24.43
#